data_AF-A0A534B6N8-F1
#
_entry.id   AF-A0A534B6N8-F1
#
_cell.length_a   1.000
_cell.length_b   1.000
_cell.length_c   1.000
_cell.angle_alpha   90.00
_cell.angle_beta   90.00
_cell.angle_gamma   90.00
#
_symmetry.space_group_name_H-M   'P 1'
#
loop_
_entity.id
_entity.type
_entity.pdbx_description
1 polymer ?
#
loop_
_entity_poly.entity_id
_entity_poly.type
_entity_poly.pdbx_seq_one_letter_code
_entity_poly.pdbx_strand_id
1 'polypeptide(L)'
;SKRISVLIITQSAEIRARLRADLAAAPHLELREESAGSAAAPDVVILDPEPFADSPSPGPPHAPATARTLILTDRLSEEWAGELLSSRAAGAIARSARPAEIIAAIESVAAGLIVFSPGLLAGTEPQSVPARKPPPGAFQDPLTPREMDVLRMLSDGLSNKEVARR
;
A
#
# COMPACT_ATOMS: atom_id res chain seq x y z
N SER A 1 14.90 0.20 -20.51
CA SER A 1 14.07 0.44 -19.32
C SER A 1 14.92 0.37 -18.07
N LYS A 2 14.68 1.22 -17.08
CA LYS A 2 15.38 1.16 -15.78
C LYS A 2 15.00 -0.17 -15.10
N ARG A 3 15.99 -0.94 -14.62
CA ARG A 3 15.73 -2.15 -13.82
C ARG A 3 15.24 -1.75 -12.44
N ILE A 4 14.27 -2.50 -11.91
CA ILE A 4 13.73 -2.29 -10.56
C ILE A 4 14.50 -3.21 -9.63
N SER A 5 15.19 -2.62 -8.66
CA SER A 5 15.93 -3.38 -7.66
C SER A 5 15.03 -3.76 -6.48
N VAL A 6 15.00 -5.05 -6.16
CA VAL A 6 14.13 -5.65 -5.15
C VAL A 6 14.97 -6.31 -4.07
N LEU A 7 14.68 -6.04 -2.80
CA LEU A 7 15.26 -6.76 -1.66
C LEU A 7 14.17 -7.57 -0.96
N ILE A 8 14.46 -8.82 -0.61
CA ILE A 8 13.53 -9.67 0.16
C ILE A 8 14.02 -9.79 1.59
N ILE A 9 13.18 -9.41 2.55
CA ILE A 9 13.42 -9.58 3.98
C ILE A 9 12.41 -10.61 4.51
N THR A 10 12.89 -11.83 4.73
CA THR A 10 12.10 -12.96 5.27
C THR A 10 12.98 -13.94 6.03
N GLN A 11 12.46 -14.51 7.12
CA GLN A 11 13.09 -15.64 7.84
C GLN A 11 12.71 -16.99 7.22
N SER A 12 11.67 -17.06 6.39
CA SER A 12 11.24 -18.30 5.74
C SER A 12 12.06 -18.58 4.48
N ALA A 13 12.86 -19.65 4.54
CA ALA A 13 13.63 -20.11 3.38
C ALA A 13 12.72 -20.52 2.21
N GLU A 14 11.54 -21.07 2.49
CA GLU A 14 10.53 -21.45 1.49
C GLU A 14 10.00 -20.23 0.74
N ILE A 15 9.59 -19.19 1.47
CA ILE A 15 9.09 -17.94 0.89
C ILE A 15 10.18 -17.25 0.07
N ARG A 16 11.41 -17.22 0.58
CA ARG A 16 12.56 -16.69 -0.13
C ARG A 16 12.79 -17.41 -1.46
N ALA A 17 12.78 -18.75 -1.45
CA ALA A 17 12.98 -19.57 -2.63
C ALA A 17 11.88 -19.34 -3.67
N ARG A 18 10.62 -19.31 -3.23
CA ARG A 18 9.47 -19.04 -4.09
C ARG A 18 9.56 -17.66 -4.74
N LEU A 19 9.71 -16.60 -3.95
CA LEU A 19 9.81 -15.23 -4.47
C LEU A 19 10.99 -15.07 -5.44
N ARG A 20 12.13 -15.72 -5.16
CA ARG A 20 13.27 -15.73 -6.08
C ARG A 20 12.91 -16.38 -7.42
N ALA A 21 12.20 -17.51 -7.41
CA ALA A 21 11.74 -18.17 -8.62
C ALA A 21 10.76 -17.29 -9.42
N ASP A 22 9.81 -16.65 -8.72
CA ASP A 22 8.83 -15.74 -9.33
C ASP A 22 9.51 -14.53 -9.99
N LEU A 23 10.46 -13.90 -9.29
CA LEU A 23 11.22 -12.76 -9.78
C LEU A 23 12.15 -13.11 -10.95
N ALA A 24 12.70 -14.32 -10.98
CA ALA A 24 13.57 -14.78 -12.06
C ALA A 24 12.84 -14.86 -13.42
N ALA A 25 11.51 -14.98 -13.41
CA ALA A 25 10.68 -14.92 -14.61
C ALA A 25 10.55 -13.49 -15.20
N ALA A 26 10.93 -12.46 -14.45
CA ALA A 26 10.81 -11.06 -14.83
C ALA A 26 12.20 -10.40 -15.00
N PRO A 27 12.75 -10.33 -16.23
CA PRO A 27 14.14 -9.91 -16.48
C PRO A 27 14.43 -8.43 -16.16
N HIS A 28 13.40 -7.60 -16.00
CA HIS A 28 13.51 -6.20 -15.59
C HIS A 28 13.56 -6.00 -14.07
N LEU A 29 13.33 -7.06 -13.29
CA LEU A 29 13.47 -7.06 -11.84
C LEU A 29 14.84 -7.63 -11.45
N GLU A 30 15.53 -6.95 -10.54
CA GLU A 30 16.85 -7.33 -10.06
C GLU A 30 16.78 -7.63 -8.56
N LEU A 31 16.89 -8.92 -8.18
CA LEU A 31 16.94 -9.33 -6.78
C LEU A 31 18.31 -9.00 -6.18
N ARG A 32 18.31 -8.26 -5.06
CA ARG A 32 19.49 -7.95 -4.25
C ARG A 32 19.54 -8.84 -3.02
N GLU A 33 20.75 -9.24 -2.64
CA GLU A 33 21.03 -9.95 -1.39
C GLU A 33 21.26 -8.94 -0.26
N GLU A 34 20.77 -9.24 0.94
CA GLU A 34 20.93 -8.40 2.14
C GLU A 34 22.40 -8.19 2.54
N SER A 35 23.24 -9.19 2.28
CA SER A 35 24.67 -9.21 2.58
C SER A 35 25.54 -8.47 1.56
N ALA A 36 24.97 -8.05 0.43
CA ALA A 36 25.70 -7.24 -0.54
C ALA A 36 25.72 -5.79 -0.02
N GLY A 37 26.83 -5.39 0.62
CA GLY A 37 27.11 -4.05 1.15
C GLY A 37 27.14 -2.92 0.09
N SER A 38 26.13 -2.87 -0.77
CA SER A 38 25.90 -1.82 -1.74
C SER A 38 25.30 -0.61 -1.03
N ALA A 39 25.98 0.52 -1.13
CA ALA A 39 25.51 1.82 -0.63
C ALA A 39 24.21 2.32 -1.28
N ALA A 40 23.80 1.77 -2.44
CA ALA A 40 22.56 2.15 -3.11
C ALA A 40 21.36 1.39 -2.53
N ALA A 41 20.36 2.12 -2.04
CA ALA A 41 19.11 1.55 -1.53
C ALA A 41 18.28 0.89 -2.63
N PRO A 42 17.56 -0.21 -2.33
CA PRO A 42 16.66 -0.86 -3.29
C PRO A 42 15.46 0.05 -3.62
N ASP A 43 14.87 -0.15 -4.79
CA ASP A 43 13.64 0.55 -5.19
C ASP A 43 12.44 0.01 -4.38
N VAL A 44 12.39 -1.31 -4.17
CA VAL A 44 11.32 -2.00 -3.44
C VAL A 44 11.89 -3.01 -2.45
N VAL A 45 11.31 -3.06 -1.26
CA VAL A 45 11.57 -4.09 -0.25
C VAL A 45 10.32 -4.95 -0.10
N ILE A 46 10.44 -6.25 -0.33
CA ILE A 46 9.40 -7.21 0.04
C ILE A 46 9.68 -7.65 1.48
N LEU A 47 8.74 -7.35 2.37
CA LEU A 47 8.86 -7.64 3.78
C LEU A 47 7.86 -8.73 4.18
N ASP A 48 8.37 -9.80 4.77
CA ASP A 48 7.61 -10.89 5.36
C ASP A 48 7.62 -10.74 6.90
N PRO A 49 6.51 -10.29 7.52
CA PRO A 49 6.47 -9.96 8.93
C PRO A 49 6.04 -11.08 9.87
N GLU A 50 5.41 -12.16 9.38
CA GLU A 50 4.86 -13.23 10.21
C GLU A 50 5.90 -13.91 11.14
N PRO A 51 7.18 -14.11 10.77
CA PRO A 51 8.17 -14.59 11.74
C PRO A 51 8.59 -13.53 12.78
N PHE A 52 8.16 -12.27 12.62
CA PHE A 52 8.42 -11.16 13.54
C PHE A 52 7.21 -10.79 14.41
N ALA A 53 6.00 -11.25 14.05
CA ALA A 53 4.77 -10.99 14.79
C ALA A 53 4.77 -11.63 16.19
N ASP A 54 5.46 -12.76 16.37
CA ASP A 54 5.68 -13.42 17.67
C ASP A 54 6.95 -12.93 18.40
N SER A 55 7.67 -11.95 17.83
CA SER A 55 8.86 -11.37 18.47
C SER A 55 8.44 -10.30 19.49
N PRO A 56 9.03 -10.27 20.70
CA PRO A 56 8.81 -9.18 21.66
C PRO A 56 9.37 -7.83 21.17
N SER A 57 10.02 -7.78 20.01
CA SER A 57 10.54 -6.57 19.40
C SER A 57 9.42 -5.78 18.70
N PRO A 58 9.30 -4.46 18.93
CA PRO A 58 8.27 -3.65 18.31
C PRO A 58 8.56 -3.48 16.82
N GLY A 59 7.89 -4.29 16.00
CA GLY A 59 7.80 -4.09 14.56
C GLY A 59 8.81 -4.87 13.71
N PRO A 60 8.53 -4.98 12.39
CA PRO A 60 9.41 -5.66 11.47
C PRO A 60 10.78 -4.97 11.39
N PRO A 61 11.86 -5.69 11.05
CA PRO A 61 13.18 -5.11 10.85
C PRO A 61 13.06 -3.91 9.91
N HIS A 62 13.55 -2.76 10.34
CA HIS A 62 13.43 -1.51 9.59
C HIS A 62 14.01 -1.71 8.18
N ALA A 63 13.13 -1.71 7.17
CA ALA A 63 13.54 -1.55 5.80
C ALA A 63 14.36 -0.25 5.68
N PRO A 64 15.41 -0.20 4.83
CA PRO A 64 16.19 1.02 4.65
C PRO A 64 15.26 2.20 4.32
N ALA A 65 15.42 3.32 5.04
CA ALA A 65 14.49 4.46 5.06
C ALA A 65 14.14 5.10 3.69
N THR A 66 14.91 4.76 2.66
CA THR A 66 14.78 5.27 1.28
C THR A 66 13.98 4.34 0.36
N ALA A 67 13.76 3.08 0.71
CA ALA A 67 13.05 2.12 -0.11
C ALA A 67 11.55 2.10 0.17
N ARG A 68 10.74 1.73 -0.84
CA ARG A 68 9.29 1.50 -0.64
C ARG A 68 9.05 0.06 -0.21
N THR A 69 8.20 -0.14 0.77
CA THR A 69 7.95 -1.48 1.34
C THR A 69 6.65 -2.07 0.82
N LEU A 70 6.71 -3.29 0.30
CA LEU A 70 5.58 -4.14 -0.02
C LEU A 70 5.52 -5.28 1.00
N ILE A 71 4.45 -5.33 1.79
CA ILE A 71 4.30 -6.34 2.83
C ILE A 71 3.65 -7.59 2.25
N LEU A 72 4.23 -8.76 2.56
CA LEU A 72 3.66 -10.04 2.24
C LEU A 72 2.87 -10.56 3.46
N THR A 73 1.55 -10.50 3.42
CA THR A 73 0.71 -10.95 4.54
C THR A 73 -0.65 -11.42 4.06
N ASP A 74 -1.23 -12.42 4.74
CA ASP A 74 -2.61 -12.87 4.51
C ASP A 74 -3.61 -12.16 5.44
N ARG A 75 -3.12 -11.44 6.45
CA ARG A 75 -3.94 -10.67 7.40
C ARG A 75 -3.31 -9.31 7.67
N LEU A 76 -4.11 -8.25 7.59
CA LEU A 76 -3.77 -6.98 8.24
C LEU A 76 -4.60 -6.85 9.51
N SER A 77 -3.96 -6.61 10.65
CA SER A 77 -4.66 -6.05 11.81
C SER A 77 -4.84 -4.53 11.61
N GLU A 78 -5.82 -3.92 12.30
CA GLU A 78 -6.02 -2.46 12.26
C GLU A 78 -4.76 -1.70 12.71
N GLU A 79 -4.08 -2.21 13.74
CA GLU A 79 -2.81 -1.66 14.25
C GLU A 79 -1.73 -1.68 13.18
N TRP A 80 -1.63 -2.78 12.43
CA TRP A 80 -0.71 -2.92 11.30
C TRP A 80 -1.07 -2.03 10.12
N ALA A 81 -2.36 -1.85 9.83
CA ALA A 81 -2.81 -0.94 8.78
C ALA A 81 -2.43 0.51 9.11
N GLY A 82 -2.55 0.93 10.37
CA GLY A 82 -2.12 2.25 10.84
C GLY A 82 -0.62 2.48 10.70
N GLU A 83 0.21 1.48 11.07
CA GLU A 83 1.67 1.55 10.91
C GLU A 83 2.10 1.53 9.44
N LEU A 84 1.42 0.75 8.60
CA LEU A 84 1.61 0.73 7.15
C LEU A 84 1.34 2.10 6.52
N LEU A 85 0.24 2.75 6.90
CA LEU A 85 -0.12 4.08 6.41
C LEU A 85 0.81 5.19 6.95
N SER A 86 1.36 5.00 8.14
CA SER A 86 2.27 5.96 8.79
C SER A 86 3.73 5.79 8.38
N SER A 87 4.07 4.64 7.78
CA SER A 87 5.39 4.34 7.23
C SER A 87 5.42 4.59 5.72
N ARG A 88 6.59 4.54 5.09
CA ARG A 88 6.73 4.54 3.62
C ARG A 88 6.26 3.22 2.97
N ALA A 89 5.46 2.42 3.67
CA ALA A 89 4.92 1.22 3.08
C ALA A 89 3.95 1.60 1.96
N ALA A 90 4.22 1.04 0.79
CA ALA A 90 3.49 1.31 -0.44
C ALA A 90 2.51 0.17 -0.76
N GLY A 91 2.32 -0.80 0.14
CA GLY A 91 1.27 -1.79 -0.05
C GLY A 91 1.39 -3.06 0.75
N ALA A 92 0.36 -3.89 0.61
CA ALA A 92 0.33 -5.25 1.13
C ALA A 92 -0.28 -6.23 0.11
N ILE A 93 0.33 -7.40 -0.01
CA ILE A 93 -0.08 -8.47 -0.91
C ILE A 93 -0.18 -9.81 -0.19
N ALA A 94 -1.17 -10.62 -0.56
CA ALA A 94 -1.37 -11.95 0.00
C ALA A 94 -0.14 -12.84 -0.19
N ARG A 95 0.21 -13.67 0.80
CA ARG A 95 1.26 -14.68 0.63
C ARG A 95 0.90 -15.68 -0.45
N SER A 96 -0.38 -15.93 -0.64
CA SER A 96 -0.94 -16.82 -1.67
C SER A 96 -1.05 -16.17 -3.06
N ALA A 97 -0.64 -14.91 -3.21
CA ALA A 97 -0.71 -14.22 -4.50
C ALA A 97 0.11 -14.94 -5.57
N ARG A 98 -0.42 -14.91 -6.80
CA ARG A 98 0.22 -15.50 -7.97
C ARG A 98 1.46 -14.71 -8.36
N PRO A 99 2.45 -15.32 -9.06
CA PRO A 99 3.67 -14.64 -9.46
C PRO A 99 3.42 -13.34 -10.23
N ALA A 100 2.44 -13.35 -11.15
CA ALA A 100 2.05 -12.18 -11.93
C ALA A 100 1.49 -11.04 -11.07
N GLU A 101 0.80 -11.35 -9.98
CA GLU A 101 0.25 -10.35 -9.05
C GLU A 101 1.37 -9.73 -8.21
N ILE A 102 2.33 -10.54 -7.77
CA ILE A 102 3.53 -10.07 -7.06
C ILE A 102 4.35 -9.14 -7.95
N ILE A 103 4.61 -9.52 -9.20
CA ILE A 103 5.35 -8.70 -10.16
C ILE A 103 4.63 -7.36 -10.40
N ALA A 104 3.32 -7.39 -10.67
CA ALA A 104 2.53 -6.18 -10.89
C ALA A 104 2.51 -5.25 -9.66
N ALA A 105 2.47 -5.83 -8.46
CA ALA A 105 2.55 -5.06 -7.21
C ALA A 105 3.92 -4.39 -7.05
N ILE A 106 5.01 -5.10 -7.31
CA ILE A 106 6.38 -4.54 -7.27
C ILE A 106 6.53 -3.38 -8.25
N GLU A 107 6.06 -3.55 -9.49
CA GLU A 107 6.12 -2.50 -10.51
C GLU A 107 5.32 -1.25 -10.11
N SER A 108 4.11 -1.46 -9.60
CA SER A 108 3.23 -0.39 -9.13
C SER A 108 3.86 0.37 -7.96
N VAL A 109 4.41 -0.36 -6.99
CA VAL A 109 5.13 0.22 -5.85
C VAL A 109 6.36 0.99 -6.30
N ALA A 110 7.15 0.45 -7.23
CA ALA A 110 8.31 1.13 -7.79
C ALA A 110 7.92 2.45 -8.51
N ALA A 111 6.75 2.48 -9.15
CA ALA A 111 6.15 3.68 -9.75
C ALA A 111 5.58 4.67 -8.72
N GLY A 112 5.56 4.32 -7.43
CA GLY A 112 5.05 5.15 -6.34
C GLY A 112 3.56 5.02 -6.08
N LEU A 113 2.91 3.98 -6.61
CA LEU A 113 1.52 3.67 -6.32
C LEU A 113 1.40 2.87 -5.01
N ILE A 114 0.21 2.92 -4.43
CA ILE A 114 -0.15 2.12 -3.26
C ILE A 114 -0.95 0.89 -3.73
N VAL A 115 -0.59 -0.30 -3.27
CA VAL A 115 -1.20 -1.58 -3.70
C VAL A 115 -1.73 -2.37 -2.51
N PHE A 116 -2.99 -2.82 -2.59
CA PHE A 116 -3.56 -3.75 -1.61
C PHE A 116 -4.28 -4.89 -2.32
N SER A 117 -4.11 -6.12 -1.83
CA SER A 117 -4.93 -7.24 -2.31
C SER A 117 -6.40 -7.05 -1.88
N PRO A 118 -7.39 -7.37 -2.75
CA PRO A 118 -8.81 -7.08 -2.50
C PRO A 118 -9.41 -7.61 -1.20
N GLY A 119 -8.83 -8.65 -0.58
CA GLY A 119 -9.27 -9.21 0.70
C GLY A 119 -8.53 -8.69 1.93
N LEU A 120 -7.43 -7.97 1.76
CA LEU A 120 -6.59 -7.50 2.87
C LEU A 120 -7.16 -6.28 3.60
N LEU A 121 -8.02 -5.51 2.92
CA LEU A 121 -8.74 -4.38 3.49
C LEU A 121 -10.17 -4.74 3.95
N ALA A 122 -10.56 -6.01 3.84
CA ALA A 122 -11.86 -6.46 4.29
C ALA A 122 -11.92 -6.41 5.83
N GLY A 123 -12.68 -5.45 6.37
CA GLY A 123 -12.74 -5.18 7.81
C GLY A 123 -11.92 -3.97 8.27
N THR A 124 -11.08 -3.40 7.40
CA THR A 124 -10.55 -2.04 7.58
C THR A 124 -11.52 -1.06 6.93
N GLU A 125 -12.76 -1.02 7.41
CA GLU A 125 -13.52 0.21 7.18
C GLU A 125 -12.67 1.33 7.77
N PRO A 126 -12.46 2.46 7.08
CA PRO A 126 -11.93 3.62 7.77
C PRO A 126 -12.91 3.86 8.91
N GLN A 127 -12.51 3.52 10.15
CA GLN A 127 -13.21 4.03 11.33
C GLN A 127 -13.33 5.50 11.03
N SER A 128 -14.58 5.95 10.83
CA SER A 128 -14.86 7.30 10.35
C SER A 128 -13.95 8.21 11.12
N VAL A 129 -12.95 8.79 10.44
CA VAL A 129 -12.06 9.77 11.05
C VAL A 129 -13.05 10.74 11.68
N PRO A 130 -13.16 10.82 13.02
CA PRO A 130 -14.22 11.62 13.61
C PRO A 130 -14.01 12.99 13.03
N ALA A 131 -14.97 13.43 12.18
CA ALA A 131 -14.82 14.64 11.40
C ALA A 131 -14.36 15.69 12.39
N ARG A 132 -13.11 16.14 12.26
CA ARG A 132 -12.47 16.98 13.28
C ARG A 132 -13.42 18.15 13.44
N LYS A 133 -14.15 18.17 14.56
CA LYS A 133 -15.26 19.10 14.74
C LYS A 133 -14.67 20.47 14.45
N PRO A 134 -15.18 21.21 13.45
CA PRO A 134 -14.63 22.52 13.16
C PRO A 134 -14.60 23.29 14.49
N PRO A 135 -13.51 24.02 14.80
CA PRO A 135 -13.48 24.82 16.00
C PRO A 135 -14.77 25.66 16.06
N PRO A 136 -15.44 25.76 17.23
CA PRO A 136 -16.69 26.49 17.33
C PRO A 136 -16.48 27.91 16.79
N GLY A 137 -17.17 28.23 15.68
CA GLY A 137 -17.01 29.50 14.94
C GLY A 137 -16.52 29.37 13.49
N ALA A 138 -16.17 28.17 13.00
CA ALA A 138 -15.90 27.98 11.58
C ALA A 138 -17.22 27.93 10.77
N PHE A 139 -17.66 29.12 10.37
CA PHE A 139 -18.61 29.47 9.29
C PHE A 139 -19.56 28.37 8.80
N GLN A 140 -20.82 28.48 9.20
CA GLN A 140 -21.96 27.93 8.47
C GLN A 140 -22.87 29.09 8.09
N ASP A 141 -22.55 29.79 6.99
CA ASP A 141 -23.64 30.39 6.23
C ASP A 141 -24.39 29.23 5.58
N PRO A 142 -25.69 29.05 5.85
CA PRO A 142 -26.45 27.95 5.27
C PRO A 142 -26.44 28.09 3.75
N LEU A 143 -26.07 27.01 3.07
CA LEU A 143 -26.09 26.94 1.62
C LEU A 143 -27.48 27.36 1.12
N THR A 144 -27.49 28.28 0.16
CA THR A 144 -28.71 28.70 -0.51
C THR A 144 -29.32 27.51 -1.25
N PRO A 145 -30.65 27.51 -1.52
CA PRO A 145 -31.31 26.40 -2.20
C PRO A 145 -30.61 25.96 -3.49
N ARG A 146 -30.04 26.94 -4.22
CA ARG A 146 -29.29 26.69 -5.47
C ARG A 146 -27.97 25.96 -5.26
N GLU A 147 -27.26 26.23 -4.17
CA GLU A 147 -26.00 25.54 -3.83
C GLU A 147 -26.27 24.11 -3.34
N MET A 148 -27.39 23.92 -2.64
CA MET A 148 -27.86 22.60 -2.22
C MET A 148 -28.22 21.71 -3.43
N ASP A 149 -28.85 22.30 -4.45
CA ASP A 149 -29.22 21.58 -5.67
C ASP A 149 -27.98 21.15 -6.47
N VAL A 150 -26.96 22.02 -6.56
CA VAL A 150 -25.69 21.68 -7.22
C VAL A 150 -24.94 20.56 -6.47
N LEU A 151 -24.91 20.59 -5.13
CA LEU A 151 -24.30 19.53 -4.31
C LEU A 151 -24.99 18.18 -4.48
N ARG A 152 -26.33 18.20 -4.61
CA ARG A 152 -27.10 16.98 -4.86
C ARG A 152 -26.77 16.37 -6.22
N MET A 153 -26.66 17.21 -7.25
CA MET A 153 -26.28 16.77 -8.60
C MET A 153 -24.87 16.18 -8.68
N LEU A 154 -23.93 16.68 -7.87
CA LEU A 154 -22.57 16.13 -7.77
C LEU A 154 -22.53 14.78 -7.03
N SER A 155 -23.42 14.59 -6.05
CA SER A 155 -23.46 13.37 -5.21
C SER A 155 -24.01 12.15 -5.96
N ASP A 156 -24.82 12.36 -7.01
CA ASP A 156 -25.40 11.30 -7.84
C ASP A 156 -24.46 10.80 -8.97
N GLY A 157 -23.22 11.31 -9.06
CA GLY A 157 -22.19 10.80 -9.97
C GLY A 157 -22.44 11.06 -11.46
N LEU A 158 -23.30 12.02 -11.81
CA LEU A 158 -23.60 12.35 -13.20
C LEU A 158 -22.44 13.14 -13.85
N SER A 159 -22.10 12.78 -15.09
CA SER A 159 -20.99 13.43 -15.79
C SER A 159 -21.40 14.79 -16.34
N ASN A 160 -20.44 15.73 -16.47
CA ASN A 160 -20.65 17.11 -16.94
C ASN A 160 -21.44 17.27 -18.26
N LYS A 161 -21.63 16.21 -19.06
CA LYS A 161 -22.41 16.26 -20.31
C LYS A 161 -23.93 16.19 -20.09
N GLU A 162 -24.41 15.78 -18.93
CA GLU A 162 -25.84 15.62 -18.66
C GLU A 162 -26.46 16.88 -18.02
N VAL A 163 -25.63 17.72 -17.41
CA VAL A 163 -26.03 19.00 -16.78
C VAL A 163 -26.45 20.06 -17.83
N ALA A 164 -26.03 19.94 -19.09
CA ALA A 164 -26.29 20.96 -20.12
C ALA A 164 -27.62 20.80 -20.88
N ARG A 165 -28.45 19.80 -20.55
CA ARG A 165 -29.67 19.46 -21.32
C ARG A 165 -30.97 19.52 -20.51
N ARG A 166 -30.94 20.09 -19.32
CA ARG A 166 -32.11 20.49 -18.51
C ARG A 166 -31.86 21.87 -17.93
#